data_AF-A0AAW1SSN9-F1
#
_entry.id   AF-A0AAW1SSN9-F1
#
_cell.length_a   1.000
_cell.length_b   1.000
_cell.length_c   1.000
_cell.angle_alpha   90.00
_cell.angle_beta   90.00
_cell.angle_gamma   90.00
#
_symmetry.space_group_name_H-M   'P 1'
#
loop_
_entity.id
_entity.type
_entity.pdbx_description
1 polymer ?
#
loop_
_entity_poly.entity_id
_entity_poly.type
_entity_poly.pdbx_seq_one_letter_code
_entity_poly.pdbx_strand_id
1 'polypeptide(L)'
;MALHGPAAHNLCPQWSFRSAPICFSPQRQSARASPYARSRRDQRVQALQIDRRKHFDLALQRQKVQEAVLEQAARGLPRGVVTEVHNMPHLDRILDACGPAVVTMCFYSRSCGSCKDLLHNYARLSHE
;
A
#
# COMPACT_ATOMS: atom_id res chain seq x y z
N MET A 1 10.25 56.56 15.43
CA MET A 1 8.81 56.30 15.63
C MET A 1 8.59 54.85 15.22
N ALA A 2 8.69 53.87 16.14
CA ALA A 2 7.64 53.42 17.06
C ALA A 2 6.43 52.90 16.22
N LEU A 3 5.95 51.65 16.29
CA LEU A 3 5.65 50.82 17.46
C LEU A 3 5.35 49.35 17.02
N HIS A 4 5.69 48.40 17.90
CA HIS A 4 4.98 47.16 18.28
C HIS A 4 4.48 46.11 17.25
N GLY A 5 4.95 44.86 17.44
CA GLY A 5 4.26 43.61 17.02
C GLY A 5 3.03 43.27 17.90
N PRO A 6 2.30 42.18 17.60
CA PRO A 6 2.47 40.90 18.35
C PRO A 6 2.32 39.64 17.46
N ALA A 7 3.13 38.59 17.62
CA ALA A 7 2.92 37.41 18.49
C ALA A 7 1.56 36.69 18.32
N ALA A 8 1.57 35.52 17.66
CA ALA A 8 0.54 34.49 17.78
C ALA A 8 1.16 33.09 17.54
N HIS A 9 1.59 32.44 18.63
CA HIS A 9 0.90 31.32 19.28
C HIS A 9 1.06 29.95 18.57
N ASN A 10 2.15 29.27 18.94
CA ASN A 10 2.31 27.83 18.87
C ASN A 10 1.20 27.15 19.69
N LEU A 11 0.23 26.53 19.02
CA LEU A 11 -0.69 25.59 19.64
C LEU A 11 -0.15 24.18 19.39
N CYS A 12 0.74 23.75 20.27
CA CYS A 12 1.12 22.35 20.40
C CYS A 12 -0.01 21.64 21.15
N PRO A 13 -0.69 20.62 20.58
CA PRO A 13 -1.68 19.87 21.32
C PRO A 13 -0.98 19.09 22.44
N GLN A 14 -1.43 19.32 23.66
CA GLN A 14 -0.97 18.68 24.88
C GLN A 14 -1.57 17.27 24.96
N TRP A 15 -0.81 16.24 24.59
CA TRP A 15 -1.24 14.85 24.73
C TRP A 15 -1.14 14.46 26.22
N SER A 16 -2.26 14.57 26.92
CA SER A 16 -2.38 14.08 28.29
C SER A 16 -2.44 12.55 28.29
N PHE A 17 -1.32 11.92 28.66
CA PHE A 17 -1.29 10.51 29.02
C PHE A 17 -2.01 10.34 30.37
N ARG A 18 -3.33 10.16 30.32
CA ARG A 18 -4.09 9.65 31.48
C ARG A 18 -3.80 8.16 31.60
N SER A 19 -2.85 7.82 32.45
CA SER A 19 -2.66 6.47 32.97
C SER A 19 -3.91 6.03 33.72
N ALA A 20 -4.73 5.21 33.06
CA ALA A 20 -5.88 4.57 33.67
C ALA A 20 -5.40 3.55 34.73
N PRO A 21 -6.03 3.51 35.92
CA PRO A 21 -5.73 2.48 36.90
C PRO A 21 -6.17 1.11 36.36
N ILE A 22 -5.24 0.17 36.36
CA ILE A 22 -5.47 -1.23 36.02
C ILE A 22 -6.31 -1.84 37.14
N CYS A 23 -7.64 -1.83 36.96
CA CYS A 23 -8.53 -2.60 37.82
C CYS A 23 -8.31 -4.09 37.57
N PHE A 24 -7.55 -4.72 38.46
CA PHE A 24 -7.35 -6.16 38.51
C PHE A 24 -8.64 -6.82 39.01
N SER A 25 -9.57 -7.10 38.10
CA SER A 25 -10.77 -7.88 38.39
C SER A 25 -10.36 -9.33 38.68
N PRO A 26 -10.77 -9.94 39.80
CA PRO A 26 -10.47 -11.34 40.08
C PRO A 26 -11.16 -12.20 39.02
N GLN A 27 -10.33 -12.94 38.29
CA GLN A 27 -10.68 -13.75 37.14
C GLN A 27 -11.58 -14.90 37.62
N ARG A 28 -12.90 -14.70 37.54
CA ARG A 28 -13.89 -15.77 37.62
C ARG A 28 -13.52 -16.80 36.55
N GLN A 29 -12.97 -17.93 36.98
CA GLN A 29 -12.72 -19.10 36.14
C GLN A 29 -14.07 -19.69 35.74
N SER A 30 -14.75 -19.04 34.79
CA SER A 30 -15.79 -19.72 34.02
C SER A 30 -15.07 -20.80 33.22
N ALA A 31 -15.44 -22.06 33.50
CA ALA A 31 -15.00 -23.19 32.71
C ALA A 31 -15.24 -22.87 31.24
N ARG A 32 -14.16 -22.53 30.51
CA ARG A 32 -14.21 -22.30 29.08
C ARG A 32 -14.53 -23.65 28.47
N ALA A 33 -15.82 -23.88 28.22
CA ALA A 33 -16.28 -24.92 27.33
C ALA A 33 -15.41 -24.84 26.07
N SER A 34 -14.68 -25.91 25.79
CA SER A 34 -13.75 -25.96 24.67
C SER A 34 -14.50 -25.51 23.40
N PRO A 35 -14.03 -24.46 22.70
CA PRO A 35 -14.68 -23.99 21.48
C PRO A 35 -14.65 -25.04 20.35
N TYR A 36 -13.98 -26.17 20.57
CA TYR A 36 -13.91 -27.32 19.68
C TYR A 36 -15.01 -28.35 19.89
N ALA A 37 -15.99 -28.12 20.78
CA ALA A 37 -17.22 -28.92 20.86
C ALA A 37 -18.19 -28.62 19.68
N ARG A 38 -17.65 -28.40 18.47
CA ARG A 38 -18.44 -28.26 17.25
C ARG A 38 -18.89 -29.65 16.82
N SER A 39 -20.18 -29.89 17.02
CA SER A 39 -21.03 -30.84 16.32
C SER A 39 -20.38 -31.41 15.06
N ARG A 40 -20.10 -32.74 15.07
CA ARG A 40 -19.67 -33.53 13.91
C ARG A 40 -20.78 -33.59 12.85
N ARG A 41 -21.15 -32.44 12.28
CA ARG A 41 -21.99 -32.38 11.08
C ARG A 41 -21.09 -32.75 9.92
N ASP A 42 -21.20 -33.99 9.48
CA ASP A 42 -21.04 -34.44 8.10
C ASP A 42 -20.01 -33.63 7.27
N GLN A 43 -18.77 -33.55 7.76
CA GLN A 43 -17.69 -32.89 7.05
C GLN A 43 -17.30 -33.78 5.89
N ARG A 44 -17.86 -33.50 4.73
CA ARG A 44 -17.42 -34.07 3.46
C ARG A 44 -15.95 -33.70 3.27
N VAL A 45 -15.05 -34.65 3.52
CA VAL A 45 -13.62 -34.48 3.33
C VAL A 45 -13.38 -34.40 1.82
N GLN A 46 -13.05 -33.22 1.32
CA GLN A 46 -12.58 -33.03 -0.05
C GLN A 46 -11.05 -33.14 -0.04
N ALA A 47 -10.51 -34.09 -0.78
CA ALA A 47 -9.08 -34.17 -1.03
C ALA A 47 -8.73 -33.19 -2.17
N LEU A 48 -7.93 -32.17 -1.87
CA LEU A 48 -7.37 -31.25 -2.87
C LEU A 48 -5.95 -31.71 -3.22
N GLN A 49 -5.73 -32.19 -4.44
CA GLN A 49 -4.40 -32.47 -4.94
C GLN A 49 -3.77 -31.19 -5.50
N ILE A 50 -2.74 -30.69 -4.83
CA ILE A 50 -1.93 -29.55 -5.30
C ILE A 50 -0.69 -30.11 -5.99
N ASP A 51 -0.59 -29.92 -7.30
CA ASP A 51 0.63 -30.22 -8.06
C ASP A 51 1.72 -29.20 -7.69
N ARG A 52 2.64 -29.62 -6.83
CA ARG A 52 3.73 -28.77 -6.33
C ARG A 52 4.64 -28.28 -7.45
N ARG A 53 4.84 -29.07 -8.50
CA ARG A 53 5.73 -28.71 -9.61
C ARG A 53 5.14 -27.57 -10.42
N LYS A 54 3.86 -27.69 -10.81
CA LYS A 54 3.13 -26.61 -11.49
C LYS A 54 3.07 -25.33 -10.66
N HIS A 55 2.88 -25.46 -9.34
CA HIS A 55 2.88 -24.30 -8.45
C HIS A 55 4.24 -23.57 -8.43
N PHE A 56 5.34 -24.34 -8.40
CA PHE A 56 6.68 -23.77 -8.44
C PHE A 56 6.96 -23.09 -9.79
N ASP A 57 6.59 -23.73 -10.90
CA ASP A 57 6.78 -23.16 -12.25
C ASP A 57 6.00 -21.85 -12.43
N LEU A 58 4.74 -21.79 -11.96
CA LEU A 58 3.95 -20.56 -11.98
C LEU A 58 4.53 -19.45 -11.09
N ALA A 59 5.05 -19.81 -9.91
CA ALA A 59 5.70 -18.85 -9.02
C ALA A 59 6.96 -18.26 -9.67
N LEU A 60 7.79 -19.11 -10.28
CA LEU A 60 8.98 -18.69 -11.01
C LEU A 60 8.62 -17.79 -12.21
N GLN A 61 7.55 -18.11 -12.94
CA GLN A 61 7.09 -17.29 -14.05
C GLN A 61 6.65 -15.89 -13.58
N ARG A 62 5.92 -15.81 -12.46
CA ARG A 62 5.54 -14.52 -11.84
C ARG A 62 6.76 -13.72 -11.42
N GLN A 63 7.77 -14.37 -10.85
CA GLN A 63 9.02 -13.72 -10.45
C GLN A 63 9.75 -13.14 -11.67
N LYS A 64 9.92 -13.91 -12.75
CA LYS A 64 10.57 -13.44 -13.98
C LYS A 64 9.87 -12.23 -14.59
N VAL A 65 8.54 -12.19 -14.57
CA VAL A 65 7.76 -11.04 -15.05
C VAL A 65 8.02 -9.81 -14.18
N GLN A 66 8.08 -9.96 -12.86
CA GLN A 66 8.40 -8.85 -11.97
C GLN A 66 9.83 -8.34 -12.18
N GLU A 67 10.80 -9.24 -12.32
CA GLU A 67 12.19 -8.89 -12.61
C GLU A 67 12.32 -8.13 -13.94
N ALA A 68 11.63 -8.57 -14.99
CA ALA A 68 11.64 -7.88 -16.29
C ALA A 68 11.07 -6.45 -16.22
N VAL A 69 9.96 -6.25 -15.49
CA VAL A 69 9.38 -4.91 -15.27
C VAL A 69 10.36 -4.02 -14.51
N LEU A 70 10.98 -4.56 -13.48
CA LEU A 70 11.94 -3.85 -12.65
C LEU A 70 13.26 -3.53 -13.39
N GLU A 71 13.69 -4.38 -14.33
CA GLU A 71 14.82 -4.11 -15.22
C GLU A 71 14.51 -3.04 -16.26
N GLN A 72 13.28 -3.04 -16.81
CA GLN A 72 12.85 -2.01 -17.75
C GLN A 72 12.84 -0.63 -17.11
N ALA A 73 12.38 -0.52 -15.86
CA ALA A 73 12.43 0.71 -15.08
C ALA A 73 13.87 1.22 -14.85
N ALA A 74 14.83 0.30 -14.69
CA ALA A 74 16.24 0.65 -14.48
C ALA A 74 16.93 1.22 -15.72
N ARG A 75 16.42 0.96 -16.94
CA ARG A 75 17.00 1.47 -18.20
C ARG A 75 16.70 2.96 -18.46
N GLY A 76 16.04 3.62 -17.52
CA GLY A 76 15.66 5.03 -17.63
C GLY A 76 14.29 5.20 -18.29
N LEU A 77 13.60 6.25 -17.85
CA LEU A 77 12.25 6.56 -18.32
C LEU A 77 12.35 7.44 -19.57
N PRO A 78 11.64 7.09 -20.66
CA PRO A 78 11.53 7.98 -21.81
C PRO A 78 10.87 9.29 -21.38
N ARG A 79 11.49 10.43 -21.72
CA ARG A 79 10.95 11.76 -21.40
C ARG A 79 9.57 11.93 -22.05
N GLY A 80 8.65 12.53 -21.31
CA GLY A 80 7.31 12.86 -21.79
C GLY A 80 6.35 11.67 -21.90
N VAL A 81 6.69 10.51 -21.34
CA VAL A 81 5.83 9.33 -21.33
C VAL A 81 5.29 9.06 -19.93
N VAL A 82 3.97 8.95 -19.83
CA VAL A 82 3.30 8.53 -18.59
C VAL A 82 3.58 7.05 -18.34
N THR A 83 4.12 6.72 -17.16
CA THR A 83 4.47 5.35 -16.77
C THR A 83 3.50 4.85 -15.70
N GLU A 84 2.83 3.72 -15.93
CA GLU A 84 1.95 3.10 -14.94
C GLU A 84 2.78 2.37 -13.88
N VAL A 85 2.50 2.66 -12.61
CA VAL A 85 3.21 2.07 -11.47
C VAL A 85 2.32 1.02 -10.82
N HIS A 86 2.78 -0.24 -10.81
CA HIS A 86 2.00 -1.38 -10.30
C HIS A 86 2.34 -1.80 -8.86
N ASN A 87 3.50 -1.42 -8.33
CA ASN A 87 3.93 -1.81 -7.00
C ASN A 87 4.95 -0.81 -6.42
N MET A 88 5.15 -0.86 -5.09
CA MET A 88 6.07 0.05 -4.39
C MET A 88 7.53 -0.10 -4.83
N PRO A 89 8.11 -1.32 -4.98
CA PRO A 89 9.49 -1.43 -5.46
C PRO A 89 9.72 -0.83 -6.86
N HIS A 90 8.70 -0.86 -7.73
CA HIS A 90 8.75 -0.23 -9.04
C HIS A 90 8.74 1.31 -8.92
N LEU A 91 7.94 1.86 -7.99
CA LEU A 91 7.94 3.29 -7.70
C LEU A 91 9.32 3.76 -7.24
N ASP A 92 9.92 3.06 -6.28
CA ASP A 92 11.22 3.43 -5.72
C ASP A 92 12.29 3.49 -6.82
N ARG A 93 12.33 2.48 -7.70
CA ARG A 93 13.26 2.48 -8.85
C ARG A 93 13.01 3.61 -9.85
N ILE A 94 11.74 3.96 -10.10
CA ILE A 94 11.40 5.09 -10.97
C ILE A 94 11.91 6.40 -10.36
N LEU A 95 11.68 6.60 -9.06
CA LEU A 95 12.11 7.80 -8.35
C LEU A 95 13.65 7.91 -8.34
N ASP A 96 14.35 6.81 -8.10
CA ASP A 96 15.82 6.77 -8.17
C ASP A 96 16.33 7.09 -9.58
N ALA A 97 15.66 6.59 -10.62
CA ALA A 97 16.02 6.85 -12.03
C ALA A 97 15.73 8.29 -12.48
N CYS A 98 14.76 8.97 -11.87
CA CYS A 98 14.40 10.36 -12.19
C CYS A 98 15.45 11.37 -11.68
N GLY A 99 16.25 11.02 -10.68
CA GLY A 99 17.28 11.90 -10.11
C GLY A 99 16.69 13.23 -9.60
N PRO A 100 17.20 14.40 -10.03
CA PRO A 100 16.72 15.70 -9.54
C PRO A 100 15.46 16.22 -10.24
N ALA A 101 14.82 15.44 -11.11
CA ALA A 101 13.64 15.87 -11.85
C ALA A 101 12.38 15.98 -10.96
N VAL A 102 11.49 16.92 -11.29
CA VAL A 102 10.17 17.00 -10.66
C VAL A 102 9.30 15.88 -11.22
N VAL A 103 8.80 15.02 -10.33
CA VAL A 103 7.91 13.91 -10.67
C VAL A 103 6.50 14.23 -10.22
N THR A 104 5.53 14.21 -11.14
CA THR A 104 4.12 14.34 -10.80
C THR A 104 3.46 12.97 -10.81
N MET A 105 2.88 12.57 -9.67
CA MET A 105 2.17 11.30 -9.53
C MET A 105 0.66 11.52 -9.50
N CYS A 106 -0.07 10.71 -10.26
CA CYS A 106 -1.52 10.69 -10.23
C CYS A 106 -2.02 9.34 -9.68
N PHE A 107 -2.78 9.38 -8.59
CA PHE A 107 -3.49 8.22 -8.07
C PHE A 107 -4.86 8.14 -8.72
N TYR A 108 -5.13 7.04 -9.42
CA TYR A 108 -6.41 6.83 -10.08
C TYR A 108 -6.98 5.44 -9.83
N SER A 109 -8.29 5.33 -10.06
CA SER A 109 -8.98 4.04 -10.13
C SER A 109 -9.47 3.80 -11.56
N ARG A 110 -9.36 2.56 -12.05
CA ARG A 110 -9.85 2.16 -13.38
C ARG A 110 -11.36 2.32 -13.54
N SER A 111 -12.10 2.30 -12.43
CA SER A 111 -13.55 2.48 -12.41
C SER A 111 -13.99 3.95 -12.35
N CYS A 112 -13.08 4.90 -12.16
CA CYS A 112 -13.41 6.32 -12.05
C CYS A 112 -13.37 7.00 -13.43
N GLY A 113 -14.49 7.60 -13.85
CA GLY A 113 -14.58 8.30 -15.13
C GLY A 113 -13.69 9.55 -15.20
N SER A 114 -13.78 10.41 -14.18
CA SER A 114 -13.01 11.67 -14.12
C SER A 114 -11.49 11.44 -14.09
N CYS A 115 -11.04 10.32 -13.53
CA CYS A 115 -9.62 9.97 -13.57
C CYS A 115 -9.10 9.71 -14.99
N LYS A 116 -9.94 9.22 -15.91
CA LYS A 116 -9.53 8.98 -17.31
C LYS A 116 -9.32 10.29 -18.05
N ASP A 117 -10.21 11.25 -17.85
CA ASP A 117 -10.07 12.59 -18.42
C ASP A 117 -8.80 13.27 -17.92
N LEU A 118 -8.50 13.10 -16.63
CA LEU A 118 -7.29 13.61 -16.01
C LEU A 118 -6.03 12.97 -16.62
N LEU A 119 -6.00 11.64 -16.83
CA LEU A 119 -4.88 10.96 -17.50
C LEU A 119 -4.62 11.50 -18.93
N HIS A 120 -5.68 11.80 -19.69
CA HIS A 120 -5.53 12.43 -21.00
C HIS A 120 -4.91 13.82 -20.93
N ASN A 121 -5.26 14.62 -19.93
CA ASN A 121 -4.66 15.94 -19.70
C ASN A 121 -3.19 15.83 -19.29
N TYR A 122 -2.84 14.86 -18.45
CA TYR A 122 -1.45 14.59 -18.08
C TYR A 122 -0.58 14.20 -19.27
N ALA A 123 -1.11 13.37 -20.18
CA ALA A 123 -0.41 13.01 -21.41
C ALA A 123 -0.18 14.22 -22.33
N ARG A 124 -1.04 15.25 -22.29
CA ARG A 124 -0.81 16.50 -23.03
C ARG A 124 0.29 17.34 -22.39
N LEU A 125 0.23 17.51 -21.08
CA LEU A 125 1.23 18.27 -20.31
C LEU A 125 2.63 17.66 -20.37
N SER A 126 2.75 16.35 -20.59
CA SER A 126 4.06 15.68 -20.70
C SER A 126 4.78 15.93 -22.01
N HIS A 127 4.11 16.51 -23.01
CA HIS A 127 4.69 16.83 -24.32
C HIS A 127 5.06 18.32 -24.50
N GLU A 128 4.72 19.16 -23.54
CA GLU A 128 5.10 20.59 -23.48
C GLU A 128 6.48 20.76 -22.82
#